data_AF-A0A653CYM3-F1
#
_entry.id   AF-A0A653CYM3-F1
#
_cell.length_a   1.000
_cell.length_b   1.000
_cell.length_c   1.000
_cell.angle_alpha   90.00
_cell.angle_beta   90.00
_cell.angle_gamma   90.00
#
_symmetry.space_group_name_H-M   'P 1'
#
loop_
_entity.id
_entity.type
_entity.pdbx_description
1 polymer ?
#
loop_
_entity_poly.entity_id
_entity_poly.type
_entity_poly.pdbx_seq_one_letter_code
_entity_poly.pdbx_strand_id
1 'polypeptide(L)'
;MKGVFRLKPVFPKYNITWDPNPVLEHFNSIGPLHTLPLDKLTYKLIVLLALTTSQRVQTLTKIKLSNINYLDDRLEIIITDLIKTSSPSKCQPIIILPYFTNIPGLCIATVSKHYITVTENVRANHDFLLLTIKKPHRPATCQTVSKWIKKVLTIAGVNTN
;
A
#
# COMPACT_ATOMS: atom_id res chain seq x y z
N MET A 1 36.33 -15.98 -19.35
CA MET A 1 35.20 -16.39 -20.22
C MET A 1 34.02 -15.43 -20.03
N LYS A 2 34.09 -14.24 -20.65
CA LYS A 2 33.01 -13.24 -20.69
C LYS A 2 32.39 -13.32 -22.10
N GLY A 3 31.55 -14.32 -22.37
CA GLY A 3 31.21 -14.61 -23.77
C GLY A 3 29.99 -15.49 -24.03
N VAL A 4 29.16 -15.78 -23.02
CA VAL A 4 27.82 -16.33 -23.25
C VAL A 4 26.81 -15.31 -22.74
N PHE A 5 26.81 -14.16 -23.39
CA PHE A 5 25.86 -13.09 -23.11
C PHE A 5 24.50 -13.48 -23.73
N ARG A 6 23.66 -14.12 -22.91
CA ARG A 6 22.21 -14.36 -23.09
C ARG A 6 21.71 -14.41 -24.55
N LEU A 7 21.77 -15.60 -25.16
CA LEU A 7 21.22 -15.90 -26.50
C LEU A 7 19.68 -15.72 -26.60
N LYS A 8 18.96 -15.66 -25.48
CA LYS A 8 17.54 -15.30 -25.41
C LYS A 8 17.32 -14.25 -24.31
N PRO A 9 17.30 -12.95 -24.65
CA PRO A 9 16.84 -11.95 -23.71
C PRO A 9 15.36 -12.19 -23.37
N VAL A 10 15.00 -12.01 -22.10
CA VAL A 10 13.62 -12.14 -21.65
C VAL A 10 12.90 -10.85 -22.02
N PHE A 11 11.95 -10.91 -22.95
CA PHE A 11 11.12 -9.76 -23.29
C PHE A 11 9.98 -9.62 -22.26
N PRO A 12 9.64 -8.39 -21.85
CA PRO A 12 8.49 -8.19 -20.97
C PRO A 12 7.21 -8.63 -21.69
N LYS A 13 6.31 -9.32 -20.98
CA LYS A 13 5.00 -9.73 -21.50
C LYS A 13 4.16 -8.52 -21.94
N TYR A 14 4.42 -7.35 -21.36
CA TYR A 14 3.69 -6.12 -21.61
C TYR A 14 4.65 -5.02 -22.08
N ASN A 15 4.34 -4.39 -23.21
CA ASN A 15 5.10 -3.27 -23.75
C ASN A 15 4.76 -1.94 -23.08
N ILE A 16 3.62 -1.87 -22.40
CA ILE A 16 3.12 -0.68 -21.71
C ILE A 16 2.77 -1.04 -20.26
N THR A 17 2.96 -0.10 -19.35
CA THR A 17 2.38 -0.17 -18.01
C THR A 17 0.87 0.06 -18.08
N TRP A 18 0.12 -0.47 -17.11
CA TRP A 18 -1.31 -0.24 -17.00
C TRP A 18 -1.62 1.20 -16.52
N ASP A 19 -2.82 1.70 -16.84
CA ASP A 19 -3.27 3.04 -16.43
C ASP A 19 -3.88 3.02 -15.01
N PRO A 20 -3.34 3.78 -14.03
CA PRO A 20 -3.89 3.86 -12.68
C PRO A 20 -5.13 4.76 -12.55
N ASN A 21 -5.44 5.60 -13.55
CA ASN A 21 -6.54 6.57 -13.46
C ASN A 21 -7.90 5.95 -13.13
N PRO A 22 -8.34 4.82 -13.71
CA PRO A 22 -9.62 4.20 -13.36
C PRO A 22 -9.74 3.88 -11.87
N VAL A 23 -8.62 3.53 -11.23
CA VAL A 23 -8.57 3.25 -9.78
C VAL A 23 -8.70 4.53 -8.96
N LEU A 24 -8.04 5.61 -9.39
CA LEU A 24 -8.12 6.91 -8.73
C LEU A 24 -9.52 7.52 -8.86
N GLU A 25 -10.13 7.43 -10.04
CA GLU A 25 -11.52 7.84 -10.30
C GLU A 25 -12.51 7.02 -9.46
N HIS A 26 -12.31 5.71 -9.38
CA HIS A 26 -13.08 4.86 -8.47
C HIS A 26 -12.98 5.34 -7.01
N PHE A 27 -11.78 5.69 -6.53
CA PHE A 27 -11.63 6.21 -5.17
C PHE A 27 -12.15 7.63 -4.94
N ASN A 28 -12.23 8.45 -5.99
CA ASN A 28 -12.86 9.77 -5.94
C ASN A 28 -14.39 9.70 -5.93
N SER A 29 -14.96 8.73 -6.66
CA SER A 29 -16.41 8.50 -6.67
C SER A 29 -16.92 7.79 -5.41
N ILE A 30 -16.06 7.06 -4.71
CA ILE A 30 -16.35 6.51 -3.39
C ILE A 30 -16.49 7.69 -2.39
N GLY A 31 -17.63 7.70 -1.68
CA GLY A 31 -18.05 8.77 -0.76
C GLY A 31 -17.04 9.21 0.31
N PRO A 32 -17.39 10.21 1.12
CA PRO A 32 -16.44 10.89 1.98
C PRO A 32 -15.83 9.93 3.01
N LEU A 33 -14.55 10.15 3.31
CA LEU A 33 -13.70 9.24 4.08
C LEU A 33 -14.33 8.74 5.39
N HIS A 34 -15.02 9.63 6.11
CA HIS A 34 -15.65 9.37 7.40
C HIS A 34 -16.89 8.46 7.34
N THR A 35 -17.53 8.33 6.18
CA THR A 35 -18.68 7.43 5.99
C THR A 35 -18.28 6.03 5.50
N LEU A 36 -16.99 5.83 5.20
CA LEU A 36 -16.57 4.60 4.56
C LEU A 36 -16.52 3.44 5.54
N PRO A 37 -17.14 2.30 5.18
CA PRO A 37 -16.99 1.09 5.95
C PRO A 37 -15.53 0.62 5.95
N LEU A 38 -15.12 -0.09 7.01
CA LEU A 38 -13.74 -0.51 7.25
C LEU A 38 -13.13 -1.27 6.06
N ASP A 39 -13.93 -2.06 5.34
CA ASP A 39 -13.50 -2.82 4.17
C ASP A 39 -13.06 -1.90 3.02
N LYS A 40 -13.90 -0.93 2.64
CA LYS A 40 -13.59 0.05 1.59
C LYS A 40 -12.43 0.96 2.00
N LEU A 41 -12.38 1.35 3.28
CA LEU A 41 -11.29 2.15 3.82
C LEU A 41 -9.95 1.39 3.75
N THR A 42 -9.95 0.11 4.12
CA THR A 42 -8.76 -0.76 4.04
C THR A 42 -8.29 -0.92 2.59
N TYR A 43 -9.21 -1.16 1.67
CA TYR A 43 -8.91 -1.27 0.23
C TYR A 43 -8.30 0.02 -0.32
N LYS A 44 -8.90 1.16 0.03
CA LYS A 44 -8.42 2.49 -0.38
C LYS A 44 -7.01 2.76 0.10
N LEU A 45 -6.74 2.54 1.40
CA LEU A 45 -5.40 2.72 1.96
C LEU A 45 -4.36 1.84 1.27
N ILE A 46 -4.63 0.54 1.13
CA ILE A 46 -3.67 -0.43 0.59
C ILE A 46 -3.30 -0.11 -0.85
N VAL A 47 -4.29 0.20 -1.68
CA VAL A 47 -4.06 0.43 -3.10
C VAL A 47 -3.39 1.78 -3.33
N LEU A 48 -3.80 2.83 -2.61
CA LEU A 48 -3.08 4.12 -2.68
C LEU A 48 -1.63 3.97 -2.25
N LEU A 49 -1.37 3.25 -1.15
CA LEU A 49 -0.02 2.97 -0.68
C LEU A 49 0.79 2.18 -1.73
N ALA A 50 0.18 1.16 -2.37
CA ALA A 50 0.84 0.39 -3.42
C ALA A 50 1.16 1.24 -4.67
N LEU A 51 0.24 2.14 -5.06
CA LEU A 51 0.39 2.98 -6.25
C LEU A 51 1.45 4.07 -6.07
N THR A 52 1.45 4.76 -4.94
CA THR A 52 2.34 5.91 -4.73
C THR A 52 3.75 5.49 -4.32
N THR A 53 3.88 4.46 -3.49
CA THR A 53 5.19 4.02 -2.98
C THR A 53 5.88 3.06 -3.93
N SER A 54 5.13 2.44 -4.85
CA SER A 54 5.59 1.36 -5.73
C SER A 54 6.32 0.22 -4.98
N GLN A 55 5.99 0.03 -3.70
CA GLN A 55 6.63 -0.98 -2.85
C GLN A 55 6.04 -2.37 -3.07
N ARG A 56 6.83 -3.40 -2.77
CA ARG A 56 6.35 -4.80 -2.79
C ARG A 56 5.31 -4.99 -1.68
N VAL A 57 4.33 -5.85 -1.93
CA VAL A 57 3.30 -6.23 -0.94
C VAL A 57 3.91 -6.65 0.40
N GLN A 58 5.04 -7.36 0.38
CA GLN A 58 5.76 -7.75 1.60
C GLN A 58 6.18 -6.55 2.44
N THR A 59 6.64 -5.46 1.82
CA THR A 59 6.99 -4.22 2.51
C THR A 59 5.73 -3.58 3.10
N LEU A 60 4.63 -3.51 2.34
CA LEU A 60 3.37 -2.92 2.81
C LEU A 60 2.83 -3.64 4.05
N THR A 61 2.94 -4.96 4.12
CA THR A 61 2.50 -5.76 5.28
C THR A 61 3.37 -5.60 6.52
N LYS A 62 4.59 -5.06 6.36
CA LYS A 62 5.58 -4.88 7.43
C LYS A 62 5.60 -3.46 8.00
N ILE A 63 4.66 -2.61 7.57
CA ILE A 63 4.52 -1.27 8.13
C ILE A 63 3.96 -1.40 9.55
N LYS A 64 4.69 -0.83 10.51
CA LYS A 64 4.33 -0.77 11.92
C LYS A 64 3.89 0.63 12.29
N LEU A 65 2.92 0.76 13.18
CA LEU A 65 2.41 2.06 13.64
C LEU A 65 3.49 2.85 14.37
N SER A 66 4.29 2.16 15.18
CA SER A 66 5.47 2.71 15.88
C SER A 66 6.49 3.38 14.95
N ASN A 67 6.49 3.03 13.67
CA ASN A 67 7.43 3.54 12.68
C ASN A 67 6.82 4.56 11.70
N ILE A 68 5.59 5.02 11.95
CA ILE A 68 4.91 6.03 11.13
C ILE A 68 5.05 7.39 11.80
N ASN A 69 5.74 8.30 11.13
CA ASN A 69 5.93 9.67 11.58
C ASN A 69 5.13 10.63 10.70
N TYR A 70 4.20 11.36 11.31
CA TYR A 70 3.49 12.44 10.66
C TYR A 70 4.22 13.75 10.96
N LEU A 71 4.82 14.34 9.93
CA LEU A 71 5.46 15.66 10.00
C LEU A 71 4.51 16.73 9.44
N ASP A 72 4.92 17.99 9.46
CA ASP A 72 4.06 19.09 9.00
C ASP A 72 3.83 19.07 7.47
N ASP A 73 4.82 18.61 6.70
CA ASP A 73 4.83 18.60 5.24
C ASP A 73 4.64 17.21 4.61
N ARG A 74 4.95 16.15 5.36
CA ARG A 74 5.02 14.79 4.84
C ARG A 74 4.76 13.70 5.87
N LEU A 75 4.46 12.51 5.36
CA LEU A 75 4.41 11.26 6.09
C LEU A 75 5.71 10.48 5.83
N GLU A 76 6.36 10.03 6.90
CA GLU A 76 7.52 9.13 6.81
C GLU A 76 7.18 7.78 7.44
N ILE A 77 7.57 6.70 6.76
CA ILE A 77 7.38 5.33 7.24
C ILE A 77 8.70 4.59 7.19
N ILE A 78 9.18 4.16 8.36
CA ILE A 78 10.44 3.44 8.49
C ILE A 78 10.18 1.92 8.46
N ILE A 79 10.84 1.21 7.56
CA ILE A 79 10.70 -0.25 7.46
C ILE A 79 11.85 -0.95 8.20
N THR A 80 11.59 -1.35 9.44
CA THR A 80 12.60 -1.99 10.31
C THR A 80 12.85 -3.45 10.00
N ASP A 81 11.83 -4.14 9.49
CA ASP A 81 11.93 -5.58 9.22
C ASP A 81 12.74 -5.85 7.94
N LEU A 82 13.50 -6.94 7.93
CA LEU A 82 14.27 -7.36 6.75
C LEU A 82 13.35 -7.60 5.55
N ILE A 83 13.62 -6.92 4.45
CA ILE A 83 12.93 -7.10 3.17
C ILE A 83 13.94 -7.55 2.10
N LYS A 84 13.45 -7.95 0.93
CA LYS A 84 14.29 -8.44 -0.17
C LYS A 84 15.45 -7.49 -0.55
N THR A 85 15.29 -6.19 -0.33
CA THR A 85 16.30 -5.17 -0.67
C THR A 85 17.22 -4.81 0.51
N SER A 86 16.99 -5.38 1.69
CA SER A 86 17.86 -5.21 2.85
C SER A 86 19.19 -5.92 2.62
N SER A 87 20.30 -5.28 3.02
CA SER A 87 21.62 -5.89 3.09
C SER A 87 22.39 -5.30 4.27
N PRO A 88 23.38 -6.01 4.85
CA PRO A 88 24.12 -5.54 6.03
C PRO A 88 24.76 -4.15 5.88
N SER A 89 25.12 -3.77 4.65
CA SER A 89 25.74 -2.48 4.32
C SER A 89 24.75 -1.40 3.83
N LYS A 90 23.43 -1.64 3.87
CA LYS A 90 22.42 -0.70 3.41
C LYS A 90 21.56 -0.19 4.56
N CYS A 91 21.27 1.10 4.54
CA CYS A 91 20.30 1.71 5.44
C CYS A 91 18.91 1.08 5.26
N GLN A 92 18.13 1.09 6.33
CA GLN A 92 16.74 0.66 6.27
C GLN A 92 15.94 1.56 5.31
N PRO A 93 14.98 1.00 4.55
CA PRO A 93 14.19 1.78 3.64
C PRO A 93 13.25 2.71 4.40
N ILE A 94 13.25 3.99 4.03
CA ILE A 94 12.31 5.01 4.48
C ILE A 94 11.39 5.33 3.30
N ILE A 95 10.09 5.28 3.52
CA ILE A 95 9.07 5.71 2.57
C ILE A 95 8.69 7.12 2.96
N ILE A 96 8.88 8.08 2.05
CA ILE A 96 8.53 9.49 2.25
C ILE A 96 7.37 9.82 1.31
N LEU A 97 6.28 10.33 1.87
CA LEU A 97 5.04 10.64 1.17
C LEU A 97 4.63 12.08 1.48
N PRO A 98 4.80 13.04 0.55
CA PRO A 98 4.33 14.41 0.76
C PRO A 98 2.81 14.44 0.88
N TYR A 99 2.29 15.42 1.61
CA TYR A 99 0.85 15.59 1.72
C TYR A 99 0.23 16.04 0.39
N PHE A 100 -0.80 15.31 -0.04
CA PHE A 100 -1.53 15.63 -1.26
C PHE A 100 -2.74 16.50 -0.93
N THR A 101 -2.59 17.82 -1.12
CA THR A 101 -3.59 18.81 -0.72
C THR A 101 -4.69 19.03 -1.76
N ASN A 102 -4.42 18.75 -3.04
CA ASN A 102 -5.38 18.96 -4.13
C ASN A 102 -6.67 18.12 -3.96
N ILE A 103 -6.53 16.85 -3.57
CA ILE A 103 -7.66 15.95 -3.31
C ILE A 103 -7.40 15.22 -2.00
N PRO A 104 -7.86 15.77 -0.85
CA PRO A 104 -7.61 15.18 0.47
C PRO A 104 -8.09 13.74 0.61
N GLY A 105 -9.14 13.36 -0.14
CA GLY A 105 -9.66 12.01 -0.19
C GLY A 105 -8.70 10.98 -0.81
N LEU A 106 -7.67 11.41 -1.55
CA LEU A 106 -6.61 10.54 -2.10
C LEU A 106 -5.29 10.67 -1.33
N CYS A 107 -5.20 11.60 -0.37
CA CYS A 107 -4.01 11.79 0.43
C CYS A 107 -3.80 10.59 1.36
N ILE A 108 -2.68 9.89 1.20
CA ILE A 108 -2.37 8.71 2.01
C ILE A 108 -2.27 9.05 3.48
N ALA A 109 -1.67 10.19 3.82
CA ALA A 109 -1.56 10.62 5.21
C ALA A 109 -2.93 10.85 5.86
N THR A 110 -3.87 11.46 5.13
CA THR A 110 -5.24 11.66 5.60
C THR A 110 -5.97 10.32 5.76
N VAL A 111 -5.87 9.44 4.75
CA VAL A 111 -6.49 8.12 4.77
C VAL A 111 -5.89 7.23 5.87
N SER A 112 -4.57 7.26 6.06
CA SER A 112 -3.87 6.46 7.08
C SER A 112 -4.21 6.93 8.48
N LYS A 113 -4.23 8.24 8.73
CA LYS A 113 -4.64 8.81 10.02
C LYS A 113 -6.06 8.40 10.38
N HIS A 114 -6.99 8.56 9.43
CA HIS A 114 -8.37 8.14 9.65
C HIS A 114 -8.52 6.63 9.88
N TYR A 115 -7.80 5.82 9.10
CA TYR A 115 -7.80 4.37 9.27
C TYR A 115 -7.30 3.94 10.64
N ILE A 116 -6.21 4.55 11.14
CA ILE A 116 -5.68 4.27 12.47
C ILE A 116 -6.73 4.60 13.54
N THR A 117 -7.39 5.76 13.46
CA THR A 117 -8.46 6.14 14.39
C THR A 117 -9.62 5.14 14.39
N VAL A 118 -10.11 4.72 13.21
CA VAL A 118 -11.23 3.76 13.12
C VAL A 118 -10.85 2.37 13.65
N THR A 119 -9.57 2.01 13.56
CA THR A 119 -9.08 0.68 13.93
C THR A 119 -8.50 0.60 15.34
N GLU A 120 -8.38 1.71 16.06
CA GLU A 120 -7.79 1.80 17.40
C GLU A 120 -8.38 0.76 18.37
N ASN A 121 -9.71 0.70 18.45
CA ASN A 121 -10.42 -0.20 19.36
C ASN A 121 -10.30 -1.70 19.01
N VAL A 122 -9.96 -2.03 17.75
CA VAL A 122 -9.87 -3.43 17.29
C VAL A 122 -8.43 -3.94 17.18
N ARG A 123 -7.43 -3.06 17.38
CA ARG A 123 -6.01 -3.39 17.23
C ARG A 123 -5.46 -4.25 18.37
N ALA A 124 -6.05 -4.18 19.56
CA ALA A 124 -5.55 -4.85 20.76
C ALA A 124 -4.02 -4.64 20.90
N ASN A 125 -3.21 -5.70 20.74
CA ASN A 125 -1.74 -5.66 20.86
C ASN A 125 -0.99 -5.72 19.51
N HIS A 126 -1.66 -5.44 18.38
CA HIS A 126 -1.04 -5.51 17.06
C HIS A 126 -0.46 -4.15 16.61
N ASP A 127 0.86 -4.10 16.42
CA ASP A 127 1.57 -2.91 15.92
C ASP A 127 1.55 -2.78 14.38
N PHE A 128 1.08 -3.78 13.64
CA PHE A 128 1.02 -3.71 12.17
C PHE A 128 -0.09 -2.78 11.69
N LEU A 129 0.20 -1.93 10.69
CA LEU A 129 -0.77 -0.99 10.12
C LEU A 129 -1.99 -1.74 9.57
N LEU A 130 -1.79 -2.73 8.70
CA LEU A 130 -2.88 -3.40 7.98
C LEU A 130 -3.49 -4.56 8.77
N LEU A 131 -4.80 -4.50 9.03
CA LEU A 131 -5.56 -5.55 9.71
C LEU A 131 -6.52 -6.29 8.76
N THR A 132 -6.91 -7.51 9.14
CA THR A 132 -7.99 -8.25 8.49
C THR A 132 -9.34 -7.57 8.71
N ILE A 133 -10.14 -7.51 7.65
CA ILE A 133 -11.46 -6.86 7.65
C ILE A 133 -12.47 -7.63 8.52
N LYS A 134 -12.42 -8.97 8.50
CA LYS A 134 -13.32 -9.83 9.28
C LYS A 134 -12.73 -10.09 10.67
N LYS A 135 -13.62 -10.19 11.67
CA LYS A 135 -13.26 -10.64 13.03
C LYS A 135 -12.79 -12.11 13.01
N PRO A 136 -11.82 -12.49 13.85
CA PRO A 136 -10.99 -11.62 14.68
C PRO A 136 -10.03 -10.77 13.82
N HIS A 137 -9.88 -9.48 14.18
CA HIS A 137 -9.00 -8.56 13.46
C HIS A 137 -7.54 -8.89 13.79
N ARG A 138 -6.80 -9.42 12.81
CA ARG A 138 -5.40 -9.84 12.90
C ARG A 138 -4.56 -9.08 11.86
N PRO A 139 -3.22 -9.04 11.98
CA PRO A 139 -2.37 -8.50 10.93
C PRO A 139 -2.63 -9.18 9.58
N ALA A 140 -2.81 -8.37 8.52
CA ALA A 140 -3.07 -8.90 7.19
C ALA A 140 -1.81 -9.53 6.58
N THR A 141 -1.95 -10.74 6.04
CA THR A 141 -0.85 -11.43 5.34
C THR A 141 -0.61 -10.87 3.94
N CYS A 142 0.55 -11.15 3.36
CA CYS A 142 0.87 -10.80 1.98
C CYS A 142 -0.17 -11.33 0.98
N GLN A 143 -0.64 -12.56 1.19
CA GLN A 143 -1.65 -13.19 0.33
C GLN A 143 -2.98 -12.42 0.41
N THR A 144 -3.40 -12.03 1.62
CA THR A 144 -4.63 -11.26 1.84
C THR A 144 -4.56 -9.90 1.15
N VAL A 145 -3.47 -9.17 1.37
CA VAL A 145 -3.25 -7.85 0.74
C VAL A 145 -3.22 -7.97 -0.78
N SER A 146 -2.54 -8.99 -1.32
CA SER A 146 -2.49 -9.22 -2.78
C SER A 146 -3.88 -9.49 -3.36
N LYS A 147 -4.71 -10.28 -2.67
CA LYS A 147 -6.10 -10.54 -3.08
C LYS A 147 -6.94 -9.27 -3.10
N TRP A 148 -6.77 -8.40 -2.10
CA TRP A 148 -7.50 -7.13 -2.05
C TRP A 148 -7.08 -6.14 -3.13
N ILE A 149 -5.78 -6.02 -3.41
CA ILE A 149 -5.30 -5.19 -4.53
C ILE A 149 -5.91 -5.67 -5.84
N LYS A 150 -5.82 -6.98 -6.15
CA LYS A 150 -6.45 -7.54 -7.36
C LYS A 150 -7.95 -7.26 -7.42
N LYS A 151 -8.65 -7.46 -6.30
CA LYS A 151 -10.10 -7.20 -6.20
C LYS A 151 -10.44 -5.75 -6.55
N VAL A 152 -9.69 -4.77 -6.02
CA VAL A 152 -9.92 -3.35 -6.32
C VAL A 152 -9.63 -3.06 -7.78
N LEU A 153 -8.54 -3.59 -8.34
CA LEU A 153 -8.22 -3.41 -9.76
C LEU A 153 -9.34 -3.93 -10.66
N THR A 154 -9.88 -5.12 -10.36
CA THR A 154 -11.02 -5.67 -11.11
C THR A 154 -12.27 -4.79 -10.96
N ILE A 155 -12.57 -4.28 -9.76
CA ILE A 155 -13.72 -3.38 -9.53
C ILE A 155 -13.56 -2.06 -10.30
N ALA A 156 -12.34 -1.54 -10.39
CA ALA A 156 -12.02 -0.33 -11.14
C ALA A 156 -11.94 -0.55 -12.67
N GLY A 157 -12.21 -1.76 -13.16
CA GLY A 157 -12.18 -2.08 -14.60
C GLY A 157 -10.79 -2.34 -15.18
N VAL A 158 -9.76 -2.50 -14.35
CA VAL A 158 -8.40 -2.82 -14.80
C VAL A 158 -8.27 -4.33 -15.04
N ASN A 159 -7.75 -4.71 -16.20
CA ASN A 159 -7.52 -6.11 -16.54
C ASN A 159 -6.36 -6.70 -15.71
N THR A 160 -6.63 -7.76 -14.95
CA THR A 160 -5.67 -8.45 -14.08
C THR A 160 -5.30 -9.87 -14.54
N ASN A 161 -5.71 -10.29 -15.74
CA ASN A 161 -5.48 -11.62 -16.31
C ASN A 161 -4.30 -11.67 -17.31
#